data_AF-A0A497VGY7-F1
#
_entry.id   AF-A0A497VGY7-F1
#
_cell.length_a   1.000
_cell.length_b   1.000
_cell.length_c   1.000
_cell.angle_alpha   90.00
_cell.angle_beta   90.00
_cell.angle_gamma   90.00
#
_symmetry.space_group_name_H-M   'P 1'
#
loop_
_entity.id
_entity.type
_entity.pdbx_description
1 polymer ?
#
loop_
_entity_poly.entity_id
_entity_poly.type
_entity_poly.pdbx_seq_one_letter_code
_entity_poly.pdbx_strand_id
1 'polypeptide(L)'
;MFISIFDSCLDDEPIAFQPPPWISMVAVVALTLTLLLAVFIYLGIWLAVIATLSASIAFVLWLRVGYTTPISRSALPGHILLIIALLVHGAELFRGGYADVVVTSFPNLLQPPNIITDASLALSLSLSATVIWLLGGAMAFYHARVGGFVILLLAVWSLMFPISHLAIPLLSETAPFWVPGMASGIVVIALAFSFLRFTLNKTRRSPLS
;
A
#
# COMPACT_ATOMS: atom_id res chain seq x y z
N MET A 1 -0.35 -19.39 12.68
CA MET A 1 0.43 -20.06 11.61
C MET A 1 1.22 -19.08 10.74
N PHE A 2 0.79 -17.84 10.52
CA PHE A 2 1.52 -16.86 9.68
C PHE A 2 2.88 -16.36 10.23
N ILE A 3 3.24 -16.63 11.48
CA ILE A 3 4.41 -16.01 12.12
C ILE A 3 5.74 -16.60 11.58
N SER A 4 5.78 -17.88 11.20
CA SER A 4 7.06 -18.50 10.79
C SER A 4 7.57 -18.08 9.41
N ILE A 5 6.75 -17.41 8.58
CA ILE A 5 7.19 -16.88 7.27
C ILE A 5 8.09 -15.65 7.44
N PHE A 6 8.05 -14.99 8.60
CA PHE A 6 8.80 -13.75 8.87
C PHE A 6 10.17 -13.98 9.52
N ASP A 7 10.51 -15.24 9.85
CA ASP A 7 11.83 -15.61 10.37
C ASP A 7 12.79 -15.83 9.20
N SER A 8 13.28 -14.74 8.60
CA SER A 8 14.33 -14.80 7.58
C SER A 8 15.73 -14.73 8.21
N CYS A 9 16.68 -15.55 7.73
CA CYS A 9 18.12 -15.45 8.06
C CYS A 9 18.85 -14.29 7.35
N LEU A 10 18.17 -13.18 7.04
CA LEU A 10 18.82 -12.01 6.44
C LEU A 10 19.43 -11.16 7.55
N ASP A 11 20.76 -11.07 7.56
CA ASP A 11 21.50 -10.24 8.52
C ASP A 11 21.30 -8.75 8.22
N ASP A 12 21.14 -7.94 9.26
CA ASP A 12 20.86 -6.50 9.17
C ASP A 12 22.16 -5.64 9.13
N GLU A 13 23.26 -6.17 8.57
CA GLU A 13 24.51 -5.41 8.46
C GLU A 13 24.33 -4.14 7.58
N PRO A 14 24.64 -2.95 8.12
CA PRO A 14 24.42 -1.68 7.45
C PRO A 14 25.40 -1.52 6.27
N ILE A 15 24.87 -1.14 5.10
CA ILE A 15 25.67 -0.82 3.93
C ILE A 15 26.10 0.65 4.00
N ALA A 16 27.37 0.93 3.64
CA ALA A 16 28.10 2.15 3.95
C ALA A 16 27.53 3.48 3.39
N PHE A 17 26.48 3.48 2.56
CA PHE A 17 25.91 4.71 2.01
C PHE A 17 24.53 5.02 2.60
N GLN A 18 24.50 5.95 3.56
CA GLN A 18 23.27 6.56 4.08
C GLN A 18 23.23 8.02 3.63
N PRO A 19 22.31 8.43 2.74
CA PRO A 19 22.18 9.83 2.37
C PRO A 19 21.76 10.66 3.59
N PRO A 20 22.06 11.97 3.61
CA PRO A 20 21.58 12.87 4.65
C PRO A 20 20.07 12.73 4.92
N PRO A 21 19.63 12.76 6.19
CA PRO A 21 18.24 12.52 6.57
C PRO A 21 17.21 13.39 5.82
N TRP A 22 17.56 14.64 5.52
CA TRP A 22 16.68 15.59 4.82
C TRP A 22 16.39 15.17 3.38
N ILE A 23 17.32 14.48 2.69
CA ILE A 23 17.10 13.98 1.33
C ILE A 23 15.99 12.93 1.33
N SER A 24 15.96 12.07 2.36
CA SER A 24 14.91 11.06 2.51
C SER A 24 13.55 11.71 2.74
N MET A 25 13.49 12.80 3.51
CA MET A 25 12.25 13.56 3.74
C MET A 25 11.73 14.18 2.44
N VAL A 26 12.61 14.86 1.70
CA VAL A 26 12.26 15.46 0.40
C VAL A 26 11.79 14.38 -0.58
N ALA A 27 12.49 13.25 -0.64
CA ALA A 27 12.13 12.12 -1.51
C ALA A 27 10.75 11.53 -1.15
N VAL A 28 10.45 11.33 0.14
CA VAL A 28 9.14 10.82 0.59
C VAL A 28 8.02 11.80 0.24
N VAL A 29 8.22 13.10 0.47
CA VAL A 29 7.24 14.14 0.13
C VAL A 29 7.01 14.20 -1.38
N ALA A 30 8.08 14.23 -2.17
CA ALA A 30 7.98 14.23 -3.63
C ALA A 30 7.26 12.98 -4.15
N LEU A 31 7.66 11.79 -3.69
CA LEU A 31 7.03 10.53 -4.07
C LEU A 31 5.55 10.51 -3.69
N THR A 32 5.20 10.99 -2.50
CA THR A 32 3.81 11.05 -2.03
C THR A 32 2.97 11.98 -2.89
N LEU A 33 3.43 13.21 -3.14
CA LEU A 33 2.69 14.18 -3.95
C LEU A 33 2.53 13.70 -5.39
N THR A 34 3.58 13.14 -6.00
CA THR A 34 3.49 12.57 -7.35
C THR A 34 2.52 11.40 -7.41
N LEU A 35 2.56 10.49 -6.43
CA LEU A 35 1.64 9.35 -6.37
C LEU A 35 0.19 9.81 -6.18
N LEU A 36 -0.09 10.75 -5.28
CA LEU A 36 -1.44 11.26 -5.05
C LEU A 36 -1.99 11.98 -6.27
N LEU A 37 -1.16 12.78 -6.94
CA LEU A 37 -1.55 13.45 -8.18
C LEU A 37 -1.84 12.44 -9.29
N ALA A 38 -0.99 11.40 -9.43
CA ALA A 38 -1.23 10.33 -10.40
C ALA A 38 -2.52 9.57 -10.12
N VAL A 39 -2.79 9.20 -8.87
CA VAL A 39 -4.04 8.53 -8.49
C VAL A 39 -5.24 9.45 -8.78
N PHE A 40 -5.16 10.73 -8.43
CA PHE A 40 -6.24 11.67 -8.72
C PHE A 40 -6.54 11.78 -10.22
N ILE A 41 -5.51 11.90 -11.06
CA ILE A 41 -5.65 12.05 -12.51
C ILE A 41 -6.16 10.76 -13.18
N TYR A 42 -5.59 9.60 -12.85
CA TYR A 42 -5.84 8.36 -13.59
C TYR A 42 -6.94 7.49 -12.97
N LEU A 43 -7.22 7.66 -11.68
CA LEU A 43 -8.06 6.78 -10.87
C LEU A 43 -9.17 7.53 -10.12
N GLY A 44 -9.31 8.84 -10.35
CA GLY A 44 -10.42 9.65 -9.85
C GLY A 44 -10.40 9.91 -8.34
N ILE A 45 -11.39 10.68 -7.89
CA ILE A 45 -11.44 11.23 -6.52
C ILE A 45 -11.61 10.14 -5.45
N TRP A 46 -12.37 9.08 -5.73
CA TRP A 46 -12.61 8.00 -4.76
C TRP A 46 -11.30 7.33 -4.33
N LEU A 47 -10.48 6.91 -5.29
CA LEU A 47 -9.19 6.29 -5.01
C LEU A 47 -8.18 7.31 -4.48
N ALA A 48 -8.26 8.58 -4.90
CA ALA A 48 -7.39 9.63 -4.38
C ALA A 48 -7.61 9.88 -2.88
N VAL A 49 -8.85 9.85 -2.40
CA VAL A 49 -9.16 9.97 -0.96
C VAL A 49 -8.56 8.81 -0.18
N ILE A 50 -8.76 7.57 -0.65
CA ILE A 50 -8.18 6.37 -0.01
C ILE A 50 -6.65 6.42 -0.01
N ALA A 51 -6.04 6.87 -1.12
CA ALA A 51 -4.59 7.01 -1.24
C ALA A 51 -4.06 8.09 -0.29
N THR A 52 -4.77 9.21 -0.16
CA THR A 52 -4.39 10.32 0.75
C THR A 52 -4.43 9.88 2.21
N LEU A 53 -5.48 9.16 2.61
CA LEU A 53 -5.59 8.59 3.96
C LEU A 53 -4.46 7.58 4.22
N SER A 54 -4.23 6.69 3.27
CA SER A 54 -3.16 5.68 3.37
C SER A 54 -1.79 6.32 3.50
N ALA A 55 -1.50 7.31 2.65
CA ALA A 55 -0.24 8.04 2.67
C ALA A 55 -0.03 8.81 3.97
N SER A 56 -1.08 9.45 4.49
CA SER A 56 -1.02 10.19 5.75
C SER A 56 -0.72 9.28 6.94
N ILE A 57 -1.41 8.14 7.03
CA ILE A 57 -1.16 7.14 8.09
C ILE A 57 0.25 6.56 7.96
N ALA A 58 0.66 6.17 6.74
CA ALA A 58 1.99 5.63 6.48
C ALA A 58 3.10 6.64 6.79
N PHE A 59 2.90 7.91 6.48
CA PHE A 59 3.83 9.00 6.77
C PHE A 59 3.99 9.20 8.27
N VAL A 60 2.89 9.22 9.04
CA VAL A 60 2.94 9.31 10.51
C VAL A 60 3.64 8.10 11.12
N LEU A 61 3.36 6.88 10.65
CA LEU A 61 4.04 5.67 11.10
C LEU A 61 5.53 5.71 10.77
N TRP A 62 5.89 6.17 9.58
CA TRP A 62 7.26 6.30 9.15
C TRP A 62 8.01 7.34 10.00
N LEU A 63 7.45 8.52 10.25
CA LEU A 63 8.06 9.51 11.15
C LEU A 63 8.29 8.95 12.56
N ARG A 64 7.36 8.13 13.08
CA ARG A 64 7.47 7.55 14.42
C ARG A 64 8.44 6.38 14.53
N VAL A 65 8.60 5.60 13.48
CA VAL A 65 9.25 4.28 13.55
C VAL A 65 10.32 4.08 12.47
N GLY A 66 10.07 4.48 11.23
CA GLY A 66 10.95 4.23 10.09
C GLY A 66 11.99 5.33 9.80
N TYR A 67 11.79 6.54 10.33
CA TYR A 67 12.66 7.68 10.06
C TYR A 67 13.97 7.64 10.84
N THR A 68 13.92 7.14 12.08
CA THR A 68 15.07 7.02 12.99
C THR A 68 15.76 5.67 12.87
N THR A 69 14.99 4.61 12.64
CA THR A 69 15.47 3.23 12.54
C THR A 69 15.06 2.61 11.22
N PRO A 70 16.00 2.10 10.41
CA PRO A 70 15.65 1.43 9.16
C PRO A 70 14.82 0.18 9.44
N ILE A 71 13.95 -0.17 8.49
CA ILE A 71 13.17 -1.41 8.57
C ILE A 71 14.11 -2.60 8.36
N SER A 72 13.95 -3.64 9.18
CA SER A 72 14.75 -4.88 9.11
C SER A 72 14.50 -5.62 7.80
N ARG A 73 15.54 -6.25 7.25
CA ARG A 73 15.46 -7.06 6.01
C ARG A 73 14.51 -8.25 6.16
N SER A 74 14.24 -8.70 7.38
CA SER A 74 13.27 -9.78 7.58
C SER A 74 11.82 -9.38 7.31
N ALA A 75 11.53 -8.10 7.10
CA ALA A 75 10.22 -7.67 6.63
C ALA A 75 10.02 -7.99 5.13
N LEU A 76 11.09 -8.25 4.37
CA LEU A 76 11.01 -8.42 2.92
C LEU A 76 10.16 -9.61 2.45
N PRO A 77 10.22 -10.82 3.06
CA PRO A 77 9.32 -11.91 2.68
C PRO A 77 7.85 -11.53 2.86
N GLY A 78 7.54 -10.84 3.96
CA GLY A 78 6.21 -10.28 4.23
C GLY A 78 5.75 -9.27 3.19
N HIS A 79 6.65 -8.36 2.84
CA HIS A 79 6.44 -7.34 1.81
C HIS A 79 6.14 -7.97 0.44
N ILE A 80 6.94 -8.95 0.02
CA ILE A 80 6.74 -9.68 -1.25
C ILE A 80 5.40 -10.44 -1.23
N LEU A 81 5.09 -11.12 -0.13
CA LEU A 81 3.81 -11.83 0.02
C LEU A 81 2.62 -10.88 -0.10
N LEU A 82 2.73 -9.67 0.46
CA LEU A 82 1.69 -8.66 0.40
C LEU A 82 1.52 -8.09 -1.02
N ILE A 83 2.61 -7.90 -1.77
CA ILE A 83 2.57 -7.55 -3.20
C ILE A 83 1.81 -8.64 -3.98
N ILE A 84 2.15 -9.92 -3.77
CA ILE A 84 1.47 -11.04 -4.45
C ILE A 84 -0.01 -11.05 -4.11
N ALA A 85 -0.37 -10.88 -2.82
CA ALA A 85 -1.76 -10.84 -2.39
C ALA A 85 -2.54 -9.68 -3.06
N LEU A 86 -1.92 -8.50 -3.18
CA LEU A 86 -2.51 -7.36 -3.90
C LEU A 86 -2.65 -7.61 -5.40
N LEU A 87 -1.72 -8.32 -6.03
CA LEU A 87 -1.84 -8.70 -7.45
C LEU A 87 -3.01 -9.66 -7.67
N VAL A 88 -3.18 -10.65 -6.78
CA VAL A 88 -4.34 -11.55 -6.80
C VAL A 88 -5.64 -10.79 -6.58
N HIS A 89 -5.66 -9.87 -5.61
CA HIS A 89 -6.79 -8.98 -5.36
C HIS A 89 -7.11 -8.12 -6.59
N GLY A 90 -6.12 -7.48 -7.20
CA GLY A 90 -6.27 -6.69 -8.42
C GLY A 90 -6.80 -7.50 -9.61
N ALA A 91 -6.40 -8.76 -9.75
CA ALA A 91 -6.94 -9.66 -10.77
C ALA A 91 -8.42 -9.98 -10.54
N GLU A 92 -8.86 -10.14 -9.27
CA GLU A 92 -10.29 -10.26 -8.94
C GLU A 92 -11.05 -8.98 -9.30
N LEU A 93 -10.52 -7.81 -8.96
CA LEU A 93 -11.15 -6.52 -9.28
C LEU A 93 -11.36 -6.34 -10.79
N PHE A 94 -10.33 -6.62 -11.57
CA PHE A 94 -10.39 -6.53 -13.03
C PHE A 94 -11.40 -7.52 -13.60
N ARG A 95 -11.38 -8.78 -13.15
CA ARG A 95 -12.31 -9.80 -13.64
C ARG A 95 -13.76 -9.52 -13.23
N GLY A 96 -13.96 -8.90 -12.07
CA GLY A 96 -15.29 -8.62 -11.52
C GLY A 96 -15.92 -7.31 -11.99
N GLY A 97 -15.23 -6.50 -12.80
CA GLY A 97 -15.75 -5.21 -13.26
C GLY A 97 -15.87 -4.18 -12.12
N TYR A 98 -14.85 -4.10 -11.26
CA TYR A 98 -14.87 -3.22 -10.09
C TYR A 98 -15.14 -1.76 -10.46
N ALA A 99 -14.56 -1.26 -11.55
CA ALA A 99 -14.73 0.13 -11.96
C ALA A 99 -16.22 0.46 -12.21
N ASP A 100 -16.94 -0.43 -12.90
CA ASP A 100 -18.36 -0.27 -13.19
C ASP A 100 -19.19 -0.25 -11.90
N VAL A 101 -18.89 -1.17 -10.96
CA VAL A 101 -19.57 -1.21 -9.66
C VAL A 101 -19.37 0.09 -8.89
N VAL A 102 -18.16 0.64 -8.88
CA VAL A 102 -17.85 1.90 -8.17
C VAL A 102 -18.53 3.10 -8.83
N VAL A 103 -18.48 3.20 -10.16
CA VAL A 103 -19.11 4.30 -10.91
C VAL A 103 -20.62 4.30 -10.73
N THR A 104 -21.25 3.13 -10.80
CA THR A 104 -22.70 2.98 -10.58
C THR A 104 -23.10 3.22 -9.12
N SER A 105 -22.19 2.95 -8.17
CA SER A 105 -22.41 3.18 -6.74
C SER A 105 -22.36 4.66 -6.35
N PHE A 106 -21.63 5.49 -7.11
CA PHE A 106 -21.43 6.93 -6.82
C PHE A 106 -21.57 7.79 -8.10
N PRO A 107 -22.74 7.80 -8.76
CA PRO A 107 -22.93 8.41 -10.08
C PRO A 107 -22.77 9.94 -10.08
N ASN A 108 -22.93 10.60 -8.92
CA ASN A 108 -22.75 12.05 -8.78
C ASN A 108 -21.28 12.43 -8.53
N LEU A 109 -20.49 11.52 -7.94
CA LEU A 109 -19.08 11.76 -7.59
C LEU A 109 -18.14 11.41 -8.75
N LEU A 110 -18.52 10.42 -9.56
CA LEU A 110 -17.68 9.81 -10.60
C LEU A 110 -18.27 10.03 -11.99
N GLN A 111 -18.38 11.29 -12.38
CA GLN A 111 -18.79 11.73 -13.73
C GLN A 111 -17.57 12.08 -14.59
N PRO A 112 -17.67 12.06 -15.93
CA PRO A 112 -16.60 12.53 -16.80
C PRO A 112 -16.16 13.95 -16.38
N PRO A 113 -14.85 14.25 -16.32
CA PRO A 113 -13.72 13.43 -16.78
C PRO A 113 -13.15 12.44 -15.74
N ASN A 114 -13.71 12.34 -14.53
CA ASN A 114 -13.12 11.63 -13.38
C ASN A 114 -13.56 10.16 -13.26
N ILE A 115 -13.82 9.49 -14.39
CA ILE A 115 -14.29 8.10 -14.40
C ILE A 115 -13.11 7.13 -14.25
N ILE A 116 -13.31 6.13 -13.40
CA ILE A 116 -12.41 4.99 -13.25
C ILE A 116 -12.78 3.97 -14.32
N THR A 117 -11.78 3.36 -14.96
CA THR A 117 -11.99 2.24 -15.90
C THR A 117 -11.23 1.02 -15.41
N ASP A 118 -11.70 -0.19 -15.71
CA ASP A 118 -10.98 -1.40 -15.31
C ASP A 118 -9.58 -1.48 -15.96
N ALA A 119 -9.43 -0.92 -17.16
CA ALA A 119 -8.14 -0.81 -17.83
C ALA A 119 -7.17 0.13 -17.08
N SER A 120 -7.63 1.32 -16.67
CA SER A 120 -6.80 2.24 -15.87
C SER A 120 -6.50 1.67 -14.50
N LEU A 121 -7.45 0.96 -13.88
CA LEU A 121 -7.25 0.25 -12.62
C LEU A 121 -6.15 -0.82 -12.73
N ALA A 122 -6.21 -1.68 -13.75
CA ALA A 122 -5.23 -2.75 -13.96
C ALA A 122 -3.83 -2.19 -14.26
N LEU A 123 -3.74 -1.19 -15.15
CA LEU A 123 -2.46 -0.57 -15.52
C LEU A 123 -1.82 0.18 -14.35
N SER A 124 -2.59 0.99 -13.62
CA SER A 124 -2.07 1.87 -12.59
C SER A 124 -1.88 1.16 -11.24
N LEU A 125 -2.88 0.41 -10.75
CA LEU A 125 -2.80 -0.21 -9.42
C LEU A 125 -2.12 -1.58 -9.42
N SER A 126 -2.25 -2.37 -10.48
CA SER A 126 -1.68 -3.72 -10.49
C SER A 126 -0.28 -3.72 -11.07
N LEU A 127 -0.05 -3.10 -12.23
CA LEU A 127 1.24 -3.16 -12.91
C LEU A 127 2.19 -2.04 -12.46
N SER A 128 1.76 -0.78 -12.55
CA SER A 128 2.62 0.38 -12.26
C SER A 128 2.96 0.48 -10.76
N ALA A 129 1.98 0.27 -9.88
CA ALA A 129 2.24 0.29 -8.44
C ALA A 129 3.16 -0.85 -8.00
N THR A 130 3.11 -2.04 -8.63
CA THR A 130 4.01 -3.15 -8.30
C THR A 130 5.48 -2.78 -8.52
N VAL A 131 5.80 -1.99 -9.54
CA VAL A 131 7.16 -1.47 -9.74
C VAL A 131 7.59 -0.61 -8.55
N ILE A 132 6.72 0.28 -8.06
CA ILE A 132 6.98 1.12 -6.89
C ILE A 132 7.16 0.25 -5.64
N TRP A 133 6.33 -0.78 -5.46
CA TRP A 133 6.41 -1.69 -4.31
C TRP A 133 7.71 -2.50 -4.32
N LEU A 134 8.11 -3.04 -5.47
CA LEU A 134 9.38 -3.75 -5.62
C LEU A 134 10.57 -2.82 -5.39
N LEU A 135 10.52 -1.59 -5.92
CA LEU A 135 11.55 -0.59 -5.67
C LEU A 135 11.65 -0.22 -4.18
N GLY A 136 10.52 -0.12 -3.49
CA GLY A 136 10.48 0.06 -2.04
C GLY A 136 11.16 -1.08 -1.27
N GLY A 137 10.89 -2.33 -1.67
CA GLY A 137 11.54 -3.51 -1.12
C GLY A 137 13.06 -3.51 -1.36
N ALA A 138 13.50 -3.17 -2.57
CA ALA A 138 14.91 -3.03 -2.90
C ALA A 138 15.57 -1.92 -2.06
N MET A 139 14.95 -0.75 -1.95
CA MET A 139 15.45 0.34 -1.10
C MET A 139 15.54 -0.05 0.38
N ALA A 140 14.57 -0.80 0.89
CA ALA A 140 14.59 -1.29 2.27
C ALA A 140 15.68 -2.35 2.49
N PHE A 141 15.96 -3.20 1.50
CA PHE A 141 17.10 -4.14 1.54
C PHE A 141 18.43 -3.39 1.73
N TYR A 142 18.59 -2.23 1.08
CA TYR A 142 19.72 -1.33 1.27
C TYR A 142 19.60 -0.38 2.49
N HIS A 143 18.64 -0.61 3.39
CA HIS A 143 18.36 0.23 4.57
C HIS A 143 18.14 1.73 4.25
N ALA A 144 17.70 2.07 3.04
CA ALA A 144 17.31 3.43 2.71
C ALA A 144 15.99 3.78 3.43
N ARG A 145 15.96 4.93 4.10
CA ARG A 145 14.78 5.37 4.88
C ARG A 145 13.52 5.50 4.01
N VAL A 146 13.68 5.89 2.74
CA VAL A 146 12.59 5.95 1.76
C VAL A 146 11.96 4.57 1.53
N GLY A 147 12.77 3.51 1.48
CA GLY A 147 12.26 2.14 1.39
C GLY A 147 11.36 1.76 2.56
N GLY A 148 11.72 2.22 3.76
CA GLY A 148 10.88 2.05 4.95
C GLY A 148 9.51 2.72 4.83
N PHE A 149 9.45 3.92 4.26
CA PHE A 149 8.17 4.59 3.96
C PHE A 149 7.34 3.78 2.95
N VAL A 150 7.94 3.32 1.86
CA VAL A 150 7.22 2.56 0.82
C VAL A 150 6.68 1.23 1.36
N ILE A 151 7.41 0.53 2.23
CA ILE A 151 6.92 -0.68 2.91
C ILE A 151 5.70 -0.37 3.78
N LEU A 152 5.76 0.70 4.58
CA LEU A 152 4.63 1.09 5.44
C LEU A 152 3.44 1.57 4.60
N LEU A 153 3.69 2.29 3.51
CA LEU A 153 2.66 2.71 2.57
C LEU A 153 1.96 1.50 1.93
N LEU A 154 2.72 0.50 1.48
CA LEU A 154 2.14 -0.75 0.98
C LEU A 154 1.26 -1.41 2.03
N ALA A 155 1.74 -1.54 3.27
CA ALA A 155 1.01 -2.18 4.35
C ALA A 155 -0.31 -1.46 4.66
N VAL A 156 -0.27 -0.14 4.77
CA VAL A 156 -1.47 0.67 5.05
C VAL A 156 -2.43 0.68 3.86
N TRP A 157 -1.93 0.82 2.63
CA TRP A 157 -2.73 0.73 1.42
C TRP A 157 -3.45 -0.61 1.34
N SER A 158 -2.75 -1.71 1.64
CA SER A 158 -3.30 -3.07 1.70
C SER A 158 -4.34 -3.27 2.81
N LEU A 159 -4.48 -2.33 3.74
CA LEU A 159 -5.61 -2.30 4.67
C LEU A 159 -6.73 -1.43 4.12
N MET A 160 -6.43 -0.17 3.82
CA MET A 160 -7.43 0.84 3.48
C MET A 160 -8.15 0.55 2.17
N PHE A 161 -7.42 0.10 1.15
CA PHE A 161 -8.01 -0.16 -0.16
C PHE A 161 -8.99 -1.35 -0.09
N PRO A 162 -8.65 -2.53 0.42
CA PRO A 162 -9.64 -3.60 0.60
C PRO A 162 -10.79 -3.25 1.55
N ILE A 163 -10.54 -2.50 2.63
CA ILE A 163 -11.62 -2.05 3.54
C ILE A 163 -12.65 -1.20 2.79
N SER A 164 -12.23 -0.39 1.82
CA SER A 164 -13.17 0.41 1.05
C SER A 164 -14.18 -0.45 0.29
N HIS A 165 -13.80 -1.66 -0.16
CA HIS A 165 -14.70 -2.59 -0.86
C HIS A 165 -15.81 -3.11 0.05
N LEU A 166 -15.51 -3.27 1.34
CA LEU A 166 -16.49 -3.62 2.37
C LEU A 166 -17.37 -2.43 2.75
N ALA A 167 -16.86 -1.20 2.59
CA ALA A 167 -17.57 0.02 2.90
C ALA A 167 -18.49 0.50 1.77
N ILE A 168 -18.17 0.21 0.50
CA ILE A 168 -18.97 0.64 -0.67
C ILE A 168 -20.45 0.28 -0.51
N PRO A 169 -20.85 -0.97 -0.16
CA PRO A 169 -22.25 -1.32 0.03
C PRO A 169 -22.96 -0.52 1.13
N LEU A 170 -22.21 -0.01 2.11
CA LEU A 170 -22.74 0.77 3.23
C LEU A 170 -22.87 2.26 2.91
N LEU A 171 -22.08 2.74 1.95
CA LEU A 171 -21.96 4.16 1.61
C LEU A 171 -22.70 4.53 0.32
N SER A 172 -22.99 3.54 -0.53
CA SER A 172 -23.62 3.77 -1.82
C SER A 172 -25.14 3.90 -1.72
N GLU A 173 -25.68 4.78 -2.54
CA GLU A 173 -27.11 5.04 -2.68
C GLU A 173 -27.84 3.92 -3.46
N THR A 174 -27.10 3.10 -4.22
CA THR A 174 -27.61 2.17 -5.24
C THR A 174 -26.98 0.77 -5.16
N ALA A 175 -26.20 0.50 -4.11
CA ALA A 175 -25.19 -0.55 -4.12
C ALA A 175 -25.71 -1.98 -4.34
N PRO A 176 -25.00 -2.80 -5.12
CA PRO A 176 -25.13 -4.26 -5.07
C PRO A 176 -24.62 -4.80 -3.73
N PHE A 177 -25.22 -5.90 -3.26
CA PHE A 177 -24.81 -6.60 -2.02
C PHE A 177 -23.38 -7.17 -2.08
N TRP A 178 -22.81 -7.24 -3.28
CA TRP A 178 -21.48 -7.78 -3.57
C TRP A 178 -20.66 -6.82 -4.42
N VAL A 179 -19.43 -6.57 -3.99
CA VAL A 179 -18.42 -5.78 -4.70
C VAL A 179 -17.23 -6.70 -5.01
N PRO A 180 -16.70 -6.72 -6.25
CA PRO A 180 -15.48 -7.45 -6.57
C PRO A 180 -14.36 -7.10 -5.59
N GLY A 181 -13.60 -8.08 -5.12
CA GLY A 181 -12.52 -7.86 -4.16
C GLY A 181 -12.93 -7.95 -2.69
N MET A 182 -14.22 -8.10 -2.36
CA MET A 182 -14.63 -8.30 -0.96
C MET A 182 -14.05 -9.60 -0.36
N ALA A 183 -14.02 -10.70 -1.12
CA ALA A 183 -13.48 -11.99 -0.63
C ALA A 183 -11.96 -11.95 -0.48
N SER A 184 -11.21 -11.64 -1.55
CA SER A 184 -9.75 -11.52 -1.45
C SER A 184 -9.33 -10.41 -0.50
N GLY A 185 -10.13 -9.34 -0.38
CA GLY A 185 -9.87 -8.22 0.50
C GLY A 185 -9.74 -8.60 1.96
N ILE A 186 -10.55 -9.55 2.46
CA ILE A 186 -10.43 -10.08 3.83
C ILE A 186 -9.04 -10.71 4.06
N VAL A 187 -8.55 -11.48 3.07
CA VAL A 187 -7.24 -12.12 3.14
C VAL A 187 -6.13 -11.07 3.12
N VAL A 188 -6.23 -10.08 2.22
CA VAL A 188 -5.25 -8.98 2.12
C VAL A 188 -5.21 -8.18 3.43
N ILE A 189 -6.36 -7.88 4.03
CA ILE A 189 -6.45 -7.18 5.33
C ILE A 189 -5.75 -7.97 6.43
N ALA A 190 -6.03 -9.28 6.52
CA ALA A 190 -5.42 -10.14 7.54
C ALA A 190 -3.89 -10.22 7.39
N LEU A 191 -3.40 -10.33 6.16
CA LEU A 191 -1.97 -10.32 5.84
C LEU A 191 -1.34 -8.97 6.16
N ALA A 192 -1.95 -7.88 5.71
CA ALA A 192 -1.45 -6.52 5.93
C ALA A 192 -1.39 -6.17 7.42
N PHE A 193 -2.41 -6.55 8.20
CA PHE A 193 -2.43 -6.34 9.65
C PHE A 193 -1.32 -7.15 10.35
N SER A 194 -1.17 -8.42 9.97
CA SER A 194 -0.12 -9.29 10.52
C SER A 194 1.28 -8.75 10.19
N PHE A 195 1.48 -8.32 8.96
CA PHE A 195 2.72 -7.72 8.49
C PHE A 195 3.04 -6.40 9.21
N LEU A 196 2.07 -5.50 9.31
CA LEU A 196 2.25 -4.22 10.00
C LEU A 196 2.59 -4.44 11.48
N ARG A 197 1.89 -5.36 12.15
CA ARG A 197 2.18 -5.74 13.53
C ARG A 197 3.59 -6.30 13.68
N PHE A 198 4.01 -7.18 12.77
CA PHE A 198 5.37 -7.76 12.78
C PHE A 198 6.42 -6.66 12.62
N THR A 199 6.31 -5.83 11.57
CA THR A 199 7.26 -4.77 11.24
C THR A 199 7.39 -3.76 12.37
N LEU A 200 6.28 -3.26 12.91
CA LEU A 200 6.31 -2.28 14.01
C LEU A 200 6.91 -2.86 15.30
N ASN A 201 6.61 -4.12 15.63
CA ASN A 201 7.18 -4.78 16.81
C ASN A 201 8.68 -5.02 16.66
N LYS A 202 9.13 -5.43 15.47
CA LYS A 202 10.54 -5.69 15.22
C LYS A 202 11.36 -4.40 15.27
N THR A 203 10.88 -3.32 14.64
CA THR A 203 11.57 -2.02 14.71
C THR A 203 11.62 -1.46 16.13
N ARG A 204 10.56 -1.63 16.94
CA ARG A 204 10.58 -1.21 18.36
C ARG A 204 11.59 -2.00 19.21
N ARG A 205 11.85 -3.26 18.88
CA ARG A 205 12.75 -4.16 19.61
C ARG A 205 14.22 -4.06 19.17
N SER A 206 14.53 -3.22 18.19
CA SER A 206 15.89 -2.96 17.74
C SER A 206 16.37 -1.58 18.24
N PRO A 207 16.45 -1.31 19.56
CA PRO A 207 17.02 -0.07 20.03
C PRO A 207 18.53 -0.12 19.74
N LEU A 208 18.99 0.76 18.84
CA LEU A 208 20.34 1.31 18.79
C LEU A 208 21.45 0.34 19.27
N SER A 209 21.94 -0.51 18.38
CA SER A 209 23.35 -0.92 18.41
C SER A 209 24.23 0.27 18.08
#